data_AF-A0A5Q3Q6R8-F1
#
_entry.id   AF-A0A5Q3Q6R8-F1
#
_cell.length_a   1.000
_cell.length_b   1.000
_cell.length_c   1.000
_cell.angle_alpha   90.00
_cell.angle_beta   90.00
_cell.angle_gamma   90.00
#
_symmetry.space_group_name_H-M   'P 1'
#
loop_
_entity.id
_entity.type
_entity.pdbx_description
1 polymer ?
#
loop_
_entity_poly.entity_id
_entity_poly.type
_entity_poly.pdbx_seq_one_letter_code
_entity_poly.pdbx_strand_id
1 'polypeptide(L)'
;MRSGCRSCLVGFGAGGHQAQRDASAGGRGISSIEELADTLRRVRSGLSVGHLQGATEALEVAVQALTQARGTIESALDAPLHGLTRARDLTASTQKSLERVAATIETYLAAVLVVPSGPATVPVDAHDGGHSATDDAALALPNDVEQHLFHGHTTTRKITGYHHRPGGIDNGTFTVTDPQDPDHIGIYHGTVEGHTANGKPTRKTFTTFFPDSWPRNEVRRAIRAAFTARQPAHDRRGNLVPLKWQGTYCGIRVQGFLRPGTDLATATLDDLATAYPVPTPETRTP
;
A
#
# COMPACT_ATOMS: atom_id res chain seq x y z
N MET A 1 47.84 28.67 47.94
CA MET A 1 47.87 28.21 49.36
C MET A 1 46.48 27.68 49.74
N ARG A 2 46.39 26.78 50.74
CA ARG A 2 45.33 26.58 51.77
C ARG A 2 43.94 27.25 51.53
N SER A 3 42.76 26.66 51.73
CA SER A 3 42.24 25.33 52.21
C SER A 3 40.71 25.27 51.87
N GLY A 4 39.88 24.23 52.11
CA GLY A 4 40.01 22.89 52.72
C GLY A 4 38.92 22.60 53.79
N CYS A 5 38.42 21.35 53.90
CA CYS A 5 37.29 20.86 54.78
C CYS A 5 35.87 21.28 54.33
N ARG A 6 34.74 20.56 54.57
CA ARG A 6 34.33 19.21 55.08
C ARG A 6 32.94 18.91 54.44
N SER A 7 32.41 17.70 54.19
CA SER A 7 32.55 16.30 54.66
C SER A 7 31.59 15.85 55.78
N CYS A 8 30.54 15.10 55.36
CA CYS A 8 29.51 14.32 56.07
C CYS A 8 28.99 13.23 55.09
N LEU A 9 28.63 11.96 55.36
CA LEU A 9 28.43 11.12 56.58
C LEU A 9 27.19 11.48 57.44
N VAL A 10 26.21 10.60 57.72
CA VAL A 10 26.00 9.14 57.46
C VAL A 10 24.50 8.84 57.23
N GLY A 11 24.14 7.75 56.52
CA GLY A 11 22.77 7.20 56.54
C GLY A 11 22.65 5.82 55.86
N PHE A 12 22.43 4.75 56.64
CA PHE A 12 22.25 3.37 56.14
C PHE A 12 20.76 3.01 55.97
N GLY A 13 20.45 2.20 54.95
CA GLY A 13 19.19 1.47 54.80
C GLY A 13 19.44 0.22 53.97
N ALA A 14 18.94 -0.94 54.40
CA ALA A 14 19.31 -2.24 53.84
C ALA A 14 18.09 -3.14 53.59
N GLY A 15 18.24 -4.06 52.62
CA GLY A 15 17.19 -5.00 52.18
C GLY A 15 16.76 -4.70 50.73
N GLY A 16 16.66 -5.69 49.84
CA GLY A 16 17.01 -7.11 49.97
C GLY A 16 17.10 -7.79 48.60
N HIS A 17 17.75 -8.96 48.53
CA HIS A 17 17.88 -9.70 47.28
C HIS A 17 16.55 -10.34 46.86
N GLN A 18 16.14 -10.13 45.60
CA GLN A 18 15.44 -11.15 44.84
C GLN A 18 15.90 -11.06 43.38
N ALA A 19 16.73 -12.00 42.95
CA ALA A 19 17.15 -12.13 41.56
C ALA A 19 16.32 -13.22 40.90
N GLN A 20 15.60 -12.89 39.83
CA GLN A 20 14.95 -13.89 38.99
C GLN A 20 15.08 -13.48 37.52
N ARG A 21 15.54 -14.43 36.71
CA ARG A 21 15.49 -14.34 35.25
C ARG A 21 14.08 -14.74 34.80
N ASP A 22 13.64 -14.25 33.66
CA ASP A 22 13.50 -15.11 32.48
C ASP A 22 13.09 -14.30 31.25
N ALA A 23 13.22 -14.92 30.07
CA ALA A 23 12.96 -14.30 28.78
C ALA A 23 11.60 -14.72 28.23
N SER A 24 10.84 -13.77 27.69
CA SER A 24 10.10 -13.94 26.43
C SER A 24 9.37 -12.65 26.06
N ALA A 25 9.43 -12.28 24.77
CA ALA A 25 8.43 -11.39 24.18
C ALA A 25 7.16 -12.22 23.89
N GLY A 26 6.53 -12.74 24.95
CA GLY A 26 5.31 -13.53 24.83
C GLY A 26 4.20 -12.65 24.26
N GLY A 27 3.62 -13.06 23.14
CA GLY A 27 2.37 -12.48 22.67
C GLY A 27 1.33 -12.62 23.76
N ARG A 28 0.68 -11.52 24.16
CA ARG A 28 -0.35 -11.55 25.21
C ARG A 28 -1.50 -12.41 24.72
N GLY A 29 -1.58 -13.63 25.27
CA GLY A 29 -2.68 -14.55 25.03
C GLY A 29 -3.99 -13.90 25.49
N ILE A 30 -5.02 -14.04 24.68
CA ILE A 30 -6.34 -13.45 24.90
C ILE A 30 -6.85 -13.92 26.27
N SER A 31 -6.98 -12.97 27.20
CA SER A 31 -7.07 -13.21 28.64
C SER A 31 -8.50 -13.43 29.14
N SER A 32 -9.51 -13.04 28.35
CA SER A 32 -10.92 -13.26 28.66
C SER A 32 -11.75 -13.58 27.42
N ILE A 33 -12.93 -14.17 27.65
CA ILE A 33 -13.94 -14.42 26.59
C ILE A 33 -14.43 -13.10 25.97
N GLU A 34 -14.40 -12.00 26.72
CA GLU A 34 -14.78 -10.67 26.24
C GLU A 34 -13.70 -10.07 25.32
N GLU A 35 -12.42 -10.23 25.66
CA GLU A 35 -11.29 -9.83 24.82
C GLU A 35 -11.25 -10.65 23.51
N LEU A 36 -11.63 -11.94 23.57
CA LEU A 36 -11.85 -12.77 22.38
C LEU A 36 -13.03 -12.23 21.55
N ALA A 37 -14.15 -11.93 22.20
CA ALA A 37 -15.34 -11.42 21.53
C ALA A 37 -15.08 -10.06 20.85
N ASP A 38 -14.36 -9.13 21.48
CA ASP A 38 -13.97 -7.86 20.86
C ASP A 38 -12.92 -8.00 19.77
N THR A 39 -12.04 -8.99 19.85
CA THR A 39 -11.14 -9.32 18.75
C THR A 39 -11.92 -9.85 17.55
N LEU A 40 -12.86 -10.77 17.76
CA LEU A 40 -13.74 -11.31 16.72
C LEU A 40 -14.70 -10.26 16.15
N ARG A 41 -15.23 -9.34 16.97
CA ARG A 41 -16.03 -8.18 16.52
C ARG A 41 -15.20 -7.27 15.60
N ARG A 42 -13.95 -6.96 15.98
CA ARG A 42 -13.04 -6.11 15.19
C ARG A 42 -12.65 -6.75 13.85
N VAL A 43 -12.30 -8.04 13.85
CA VAL A 43 -12.07 -8.80 12.60
C VAL A 43 -13.33 -8.83 11.72
N ARG A 44 -14.51 -9.06 12.31
CA ARG A 44 -15.80 -9.01 11.61
C ARG A 44 -16.14 -7.63 11.04
N SER A 45 -15.71 -6.52 11.66
CA SER A 45 -15.89 -5.18 11.10
C SER A 45 -14.87 -4.82 10.01
N GLY A 46 -13.70 -5.47 9.96
CA GLY A 46 -12.74 -5.34 8.84
C GLY A 46 -13.11 -6.21 7.63
N LEU A 47 -13.89 -7.25 7.84
CA LEU A 47 -14.52 -8.07 6.79
C LEU A 47 -15.68 -7.30 6.13
N SER A 48 -15.36 -6.41 5.19
CA SER A 48 -16.36 -5.84 4.29
C SER A 48 -17.06 -6.95 3.50
N VAL A 49 -18.34 -6.75 3.18
CA VAL A 49 -19.09 -7.73 2.37
C VAL A 49 -18.43 -7.90 0.99
N GLY A 50 -17.86 -6.83 0.43
CA GLY A 50 -17.09 -6.87 -0.81
C GLY A 50 -15.83 -7.75 -0.74
N HIS A 51 -15.11 -7.77 0.39
CA HIS A 51 -13.96 -8.70 0.56
C HIS A 51 -14.41 -10.16 0.57
N LEU A 52 -15.56 -10.47 1.18
CA LEU A 52 -16.13 -11.82 1.16
C LEU A 52 -16.67 -12.19 -0.23
N GLN A 53 -17.31 -11.25 -0.94
CA GLN A 53 -17.78 -11.45 -2.31
C GLN A 53 -16.61 -11.70 -3.27
N GLY A 54 -15.58 -10.85 -3.28
CA GLY A 54 -14.40 -11.04 -4.14
C GLY A 54 -13.62 -12.33 -3.83
N ALA A 55 -13.59 -12.77 -2.56
CA ALA A 55 -13.02 -14.07 -2.19
C ALA A 55 -13.89 -15.25 -2.70
N THR A 56 -15.22 -15.12 -2.66
CA THR A 56 -16.15 -16.11 -3.23
C THR A 56 -16.04 -16.17 -4.77
N GLU A 57 -16.02 -15.03 -5.45
CA GLU A 57 -15.87 -14.95 -6.91
C GLU A 57 -14.53 -15.55 -7.37
N ALA A 58 -13.43 -15.25 -6.67
CA ALA A 58 -12.12 -15.85 -6.94
C ALA A 58 -12.11 -17.37 -6.72
N LEU A 59 -12.85 -17.86 -5.71
CA LEU A 59 -13.01 -19.29 -5.44
C LEU A 59 -13.89 -19.97 -6.51
N GLU A 60 -14.98 -19.35 -6.95
CA GLU A 60 -15.84 -19.85 -8.02
C GLU A 60 -15.07 -19.96 -9.35
N VAL A 61 -14.28 -18.95 -9.72
CA VAL A 61 -13.39 -19.00 -10.89
C VAL A 61 -12.37 -20.14 -10.77
N ALA A 62 -11.79 -20.37 -9.58
CA ALA A 62 -10.88 -21.49 -9.35
C ALA A 62 -11.58 -22.86 -9.46
N VAL A 63 -12.81 -22.99 -8.95
CA VAL A 63 -13.64 -24.21 -9.05
C VAL A 63 -14.07 -24.48 -10.50
N GLN A 64 -14.42 -23.45 -11.28
CA GLN A 64 -14.70 -23.60 -12.71
C GLN A 64 -13.45 -24.06 -13.47
N ALA A 65 -12.27 -23.48 -13.20
CA ALA A 65 -11.01 -23.89 -13.82
C ALA A 65 -10.61 -25.34 -13.47
N LEU A 66 -10.80 -25.75 -12.21
CA LEU A 66 -10.61 -27.14 -11.77
C LEU A 66 -11.59 -28.10 -12.47
N THR A 67 -12.85 -27.71 -12.64
CA THR A 67 -13.88 -28.51 -13.32
C THR A 67 -13.57 -28.68 -14.80
N GLN A 68 -13.15 -27.61 -15.48
CA GLN A 68 -12.70 -27.66 -16.88
C GLN A 68 -11.42 -28.49 -17.05
N ALA A 69 -10.47 -28.38 -16.12
CA ALA A 69 -9.26 -29.20 -16.11
C ALA A 69 -9.60 -30.69 -15.95
N ARG A 70 -10.50 -31.03 -15.02
CA ARG A 70 -10.98 -32.40 -14.82
C ARG A 70 -11.63 -32.97 -16.09
N GLY A 71 -12.60 -32.27 -16.68
CA GLY A 71 -13.26 -32.74 -17.91
C GLY A 71 -12.28 -32.88 -19.10
N THR A 72 -11.24 -32.05 -19.15
CA THR A 72 -10.16 -32.17 -20.15
C THR A 72 -9.28 -33.40 -19.89
N ILE A 73 -8.98 -33.74 -18.63
CA ILE A 73 -8.24 -34.95 -18.25
C ILE A 73 -9.07 -36.19 -18.57
N GLU A 74 -10.34 -36.22 -18.18
CA GLU A 74 -11.26 -37.33 -18.46
C GLU A 74 -11.39 -37.57 -19.97
N SER A 75 -11.55 -36.50 -20.77
CA SER A 75 -11.54 -36.58 -22.24
C SER A 75 -10.18 -36.95 -22.87
N ALA A 76 -9.08 -36.81 -22.12
CA ALA A 76 -7.73 -37.11 -22.60
C ALA A 76 -7.28 -38.54 -22.29
N LEU A 77 -7.96 -39.26 -21.39
CA LEU A 77 -7.71 -40.68 -21.10
C LEU A 77 -8.13 -41.58 -22.27
N ASP A 78 -9.12 -41.16 -23.06
CA ASP A 78 -9.55 -41.84 -24.30
C ASP A 78 -8.77 -41.36 -25.56
N ALA A 79 -7.77 -40.48 -25.41
CA ALA A 79 -7.14 -39.78 -26.53
C ALA A 79 -5.64 -40.13 -26.74
N PRO A 80 -5.09 -40.01 -27.97
CA PRO A 80 -3.66 -40.17 -28.22
C PRO A 80 -2.78 -39.15 -27.48
N LEU A 81 -1.49 -39.48 -27.34
CA LEU A 81 -0.41 -38.76 -26.64
C LEU A 81 -0.49 -37.22 -26.56
N HIS A 82 -0.97 -36.52 -27.58
CA HIS A 82 -1.15 -35.06 -27.56
C HIS A 82 -2.16 -34.57 -26.48
N GLY A 83 -3.14 -35.39 -26.09
CA GLY A 83 -4.06 -35.09 -25.00
C GLY A 83 -3.36 -34.94 -23.65
N LEU A 84 -2.36 -35.79 -23.38
CA LEU A 84 -1.61 -35.79 -22.12
C LEU A 84 -0.77 -34.51 -21.94
N THR A 85 -0.18 -33.98 -23.01
CA THR A 85 0.53 -32.69 -22.97
C THR A 85 -0.44 -31.55 -22.61
N ARG A 86 -1.62 -31.51 -23.24
CA ARG A 86 -2.64 -30.48 -22.98
C ARG A 86 -3.16 -30.55 -21.54
N ALA A 87 -3.38 -31.76 -21.03
CA ALA A 87 -3.80 -32.00 -19.65
C ALA A 87 -2.72 -31.55 -18.63
N ARG A 88 -1.44 -31.82 -18.90
CA ARG A 88 -0.30 -31.37 -18.10
C ARG A 88 -0.21 -29.84 -18.03
N ASP A 89 -0.28 -29.17 -19.17
CA ASP A 89 -0.15 -27.70 -19.24
C ASP A 89 -1.32 -27.00 -18.54
N LEU A 90 -2.53 -27.57 -18.66
CA LEU A 90 -3.72 -27.08 -17.96
C LEU A 90 -3.61 -27.28 -16.44
N THR A 91 -3.10 -28.43 -15.98
CA THR A 91 -2.80 -28.68 -14.56
C THR A 91 -1.80 -27.67 -13.99
N ALA A 92 -0.72 -27.36 -14.72
CA ALA A 92 0.26 -26.36 -14.32
C ALA A 92 -0.33 -24.93 -14.27
N SER A 93 -1.25 -24.60 -15.17
CA SER A 93 -1.98 -23.32 -15.15
C SER A 93 -2.89 -23.20 -13.93
N THR A 94 -3.60 -24.28 -13.57
CA THR A 94 -4.47 -24.34 -12.40
C THR A 94 -3.66 -24.24 -11.11
N GLN A 95 -2.55 -24.97 -10.97
CA GLN A 95 -1.64 -24.83 -9.82
C GLN A 95 -1.17 -23.38 -9.65
N LYS A 96 -0.68 -22.74 -10.72
CA LYS A 96 -0.24 -21.33 -10.73
C LYS A 96 -1.38 -20.33 -10.47
N SER A 97 -2.63 -20.78 -10.46
CA SER A 97 -3.80 -19.97 -10.10
C SER A 97 -4.15 -20.15 -8.62
N LEU A 98 -4.10 -21.38 -8.11
CA LEU A 98 -4.21 -21.68 -6.68
C LEU A 98 -3.08 -21.02 -5.86
N GLU A 99 -1.84 -21.04 -6.35
CA GLU A 99 -0.69 -20.33 -5.75
C GLU A 99 -0.94 -18.82 -5.60
N ARG A 100 -1.66 -18.21 -6.56
CA ARG A 100 -2.03 -16.78 -6.50
C ARG A 100 -3.17 -16.52 -5.52
N VAL A 101 -4.15 -17.41 -5.41
CA VAL A 101 -5.19 -17.34 -4.38
C VAL A 101 -4.57 -17.48 -2.98
N ALA A 102 -3.67 -18.43 -2.78
CA ALA A 102 -2.94 -18.62 -1.52
C ALA A 102 -2.12 -17.39 -1.13
N ALA A 103 -1.32 -16.82 -2.04
CA ALA A 103 -0.55 -15.60 -1.78
C ALA A 103 -1.43 -14.38 -1.44
N THR A 104 -2.62 -14.27 -2.04
CA THR A 104 -3.62 -13.24 -1.70
C THR A 104 -4.16 -13.45 -0.28
N ILE A 105 -4.47 -14.70 0.09
CA ILE A 105 -4.94 -15.05 1.45
C ILE A 105 -3.85 -14.80 2.50
N GLU A 106 -2.59 -15.15 2.23
CA GLU A 106 -1.47 -14.85 3.15
C GLU A 106 -1.27 -13.34 3.33
N THR A 107 -1.34 -12.56 2.24
CA THR A 107 -1.26 -11.09 2.29
C THR A 107 -2.42 -10.50 3.11
N TYR A 108 -3.63 -11.04 2.94
CA TYR A 108 -4.81 -10.65 3.70
C TYR A 108 -4.68 -10.97 5.20
N LEU A 109 -4.23 -12.19 5.54
CA LEU A 109 -4.00 -12.59 6.93
C LEU A 109 -2.91 -11.74 7.61
N ALA A 110 -1.83 -11.41 6.89
CA ALA A 110 -0.81 -10.51 7.39
C ALA A 110 -1.35 -9.09 7.67
N ALA A 111 -2.25 -8.58 6.82
CA ALA A 111 -2.89 -7.28 7.03
C ALA A 111 -3.88 -7.26 8.20
N VAL A 112 -4.58 -8.38 8.47
CA VAL A 112 -5.58 -8.49 9.56
C VAL A 112 -4.93 -8.73 10.93
N LEU A 113 -3.75 -9.34 11.00
CA LEU A 113 -3.13 -9.76 12.27
C LEU A 113 -2.17 -8.74 12.89
N VAL A 114 -1.77 -7.67 12.18
CA VAL A 114 -0.87 -6.63 12.72
C VAL A 114 -1.68 -5.51 13.38
N VAL A 115 -1.84 -5.59 14.71
CA VAL A 115 -2.48 -4.54 15.52
C VAL A 115 -1.42 -3.57 16.08
N PRO A 116 -1.25 -2.35 15.51
CA PRO A 116 -0.32 -1.37 16.07
C PRO A 116 -0.81 -0.87 17.43
N SER A 117 -0.01 -1.11 18.48
CA SER A 117 -0.32 -0.73 19.85
C SER A 117 0.61 0.39 20.33
N GLY A 118 0.17 1.64 20.27
CA GLY A 118 0.95 2.78 20.77
C GLY A 118 0.22 4.12 20.67
N PRO A 119 -0.01 4.85 21.78
CA PRO A 119 -0.48 6.23 21.76
C PRO A 119 0.69 7.22 21.61
N ALA A 120 0.45 8.38 20.99
CA ALA A 120 1.44 9.46 20.88
C ALA A 120 0.81 10.85 21.06
N THR A 121 1.51 11.68 21.82
CA THR A 121 1.40 13.14 21.95
C THR A 121 2.85 13.68 21.86
N VAL A 122 3.19 14.95 21.60
CA VAL A 122 2.50 16.25 21.79
C VAL A 122 2.77 17.19 20.55
N PRO A 123 2.81 18.57 20.54
CA PRO A 123 2.58 19.40 19.32
C PRO A 123 3.91 19.89 18.67
N VAL A 124 4.04 20.85 17.72
CA VAL A 124 3.53 22.26 17.63
C VAL A 124 3.57 22.80 16.17
N ASP A 125 2.58 23.65 15.83
CA ASP A 125 2.39 24.71 14.79
C ASP A 125 3.36 24.83 13.57
N ALA A 126 2.96 25.28 12.36
CA ALA A 126 1.72 25.88 11.82
C ALA A 126 1.56 25.46 10.32
N HIS A 127 0.49 25.67 9.55
CA HIS A 127 -0.70 26.54 9.69
C HIS A 127 -1.95 25.83 10.20
N ASP A 128 -2.80 26.57 10.91
CA ASP A 128 -4.12 26.10 11.34
C ASP A 128 -5.13 26.08 10.18
N GLY A 129 -5.55 24.86 9.85
CA GLY A 129 -6.76 24.55 9.11
C GLY A 129 -7.40 23.31 9.73
N GLY A 130 -7.65 23.35 11.04
CA GLY A 130 -8.01 22.21 11.91
C GLY A 130 -8.82 21.09 11.27
N HIS A 131 -8.12 20.07 10.76
CA HIS A 131 -8.73 18.87 10.21
C HIS A 131 -9.14 17.93 11.35
N SER A 132 -10.44 17.64 11.44
CA SER A 132 -10.92 16.64 12.38
C SER A 132 -10.46 15.25 11.95
N ALA A 133 -10.23 14.34 12.91
CA ALA A 133 -9.92 12.94 12.60
C ALA A 133 -11.03 12.24 11.78
N THR A 134 -12.26 12.77 11.81
CA THR A 134 -13.37 12.38 10.93
C THR A 134 -13.07 12.62 9.45
N ASP A 135 -12.34 13.69 9.15
CA ASP A 135 -12.15 14.20 7.79
C ASP A 135 -11.04 13.42 7.09
N ASP A 136 -9.97 13.06 7.83
CA ASP A 136 -8.94 12.15 7.36
C ASP A 136 -9.49 10.74 7.11
N ALA A 137 -10.37 10.23 7.99
CA ALA A 137 -11.06 8.97 7.78
C ALA A 137 -11.99 9.01 6.55
N ALA A 138 -12.71 10.13 6.34
CA ALA A 138 -13.55 10.33 5.16
C ALA A 138 -12.75 10.49 3.85
N LEU A 139 -11.49 10.96 3.93
CA LEU A 139 -10.59 11.12 2.79
C LEU A 139 -9.70 9.91 2.51
N ALA A 140 -9.64 8.91 3.40
CA ALA A 140 -8.77 7.74 3.26
C ALA A 140 -8.86 7.08 1.87
N LEU A 141 -7.72 6.61 1.38
CA LEU A 141 -7.60 5.73 0.21
C LEU A 141 -7.29 4.29 0.69
N PRO A 142 -7.35 3.27 -0.19
CA PRO A 142 -6.86 1.94 0.16
C PRO A 142 -5.41 1.99 0.68
N ASN A 143 -5.11 1.19 1.70
CA ASN A 143 -3.83 1.28 2.41
C ASN A 143 -2.62 1.00 1.49
N ASP A 144 -2.76 0.10 0.51
CA ASP A 144 -1.72 -0.15 -0.49
C ASP A 144 -1.56 1.02 -1.47
N VAL A 145 -2.61 1.79 -1.77
CA VAL A 145 -2.52 3.03 -2.55
C VAL A 145 -1.82 4.13 -1.75
N GLU A 146 -2.14 4.32 -0.46
CA GLU A 146 -1.42 5.28 0.40
C GLU A 146 0.06 4.90 0.58
N GLN A 147 0.33 3.62 0.78
CA GLN A 147 1.69 3.08 0.76
C GLN A 147 2.36 3.40 -0.59
N HIS A 148 1.70 3.16 -1.72
CA HIS A 148 2.24 3.45 -3.05
C HIS A 148 2.57 4.95 -3.25
N LEU A 149 1.76 5.85 -2.70
CA LEU A 149 1.90 7.30 -2.86
C LEU A 149 3.00 7.88 -1.97
N PHE A 150 2.92 7.64 -0.65
CA PHE A 150 3.68 8.39 0.35
C PHE A 150 4.95 7.68 0.82
N HIS A 151 4.98 6.34 0.73
CA HIS A 151 6.10 5.53 1.21
C HIS A 151 6.80 4.77 0.07
N GLY A 152 6.09 4.52 -1.02
CA GLY A 152 6.50 3.66 -2.13
C GLY A 152 6.52 2.17 -1.76
N HIS A 153 7.00 1.37 -2.71
CA HIS A 153 7.05 -0.08 -2.63
C HIS A 153 8.40 -0.62 -3.10
N THR A 154 8.89 -1.64 -2.40
CA THR A 154 10.18 -2.28 -2.66
C THR A 154 9.98 -3.74 -3.01
N THR A 155 10.60 -4.20 -4.10
CA THR A 155 10.63 -5.62 -4.51
C THR A 155 12.07 -6.13 -4.56
N THR A 156 12.28 -7.42 -4.78
CA THR A 156 13.62 -8.02 -4.99
C THR A 156 14.31 -7.58 -6.29
N ARG A 157 13.62 -6.83 -7.17
CA ARG A 157 14.12 -6.42 -8.50
C ARG A 157 14.15 -4.91 -8.74
N LYS A 158 13.21 -4.16 -8.13
CA LYS A 158 13.00 -2.72 -8.36
C LYS A 158 12.19 -2.07 -7.24
N ILE A 159 12.18 -0.75 -7.23
CA ILE A 159 11.25 0.09 -6.46
C ILE A 159 10.12 0.60 -7.36
N THR A 160 8.96 0.90 -6.78
CA THR A 160 7.78 1.46 -7.46
C THR A 160 7.02 2.41 -6.54
N GLY A 161 6.17 3.27 -7.09
CA GLY A 161 5.49 4.29 -6.31
C GLY A 161 6.44 5.40 -5.86
N TYR A 162 6.14 5.99 -4.70
CA TYR A 162 6.67 7.24 -4.17
C TYR A 162 6.43 8.42 -5.13
N HIS A 163 5.28 9.08 -4.94
CA HIS A 163 4.74 10.12 -5.82
C HIS A 163 4.37 11.41 -5.06
N HIS A 164 4.74 11.52 -3.78
CA HIS A 164 4.53 12.72 -2.98
C HIS A 164 5.58 12.85 -1.87
N ARG A 165 6.18 14.04 -1.75
CA ARG A 165 7.23 14.35 -0.77
C ARG A 165 6.83 15.59 0.05
N PRO A 166 6.10 15.42 1.18
CA PRO A 166 5.56 16.54 1.95
C PRO A 166 6.64 17.54 2.39
N GLY A 167 6.45 18.83 2.13
CA GLY A 167 7.42 19.89 2.42
C GLY A 167 8.74 19.76 1.65
N GLY A 168 8.82 18.88 0.65
CA GLY A 168 10.06 18.52 -0.04
C GLY A 168 10.99 17.62 0.78
N ILE A 169 10.53 17.05 1.89
CA ILE A 169 11.33 16.22 2.80
C ILE A 169 11.21 14.73 2.44
N ASP A 170 12.34 14.10 2.12
CA ASP A 170 12.43 12.67 1.80
C ASP A 170 12.00 11.76 2.97
N ASN A 171 11.44 10.59 2.65
CA ASN A 171 10.88 9.68 3.67
C ASN A 171 11.92 8.76 4.36
N GLY A 172 13.22 8.94 4.07
CA GLY A 172 14.33 8.17 4.62
C GLY A 172 14.50 6.74 4.07
N THR A 173 13.45 6.15 3.48
CA THR A 173 13.54 4.88 2.72
C THR A 173 13.90 5.13 1.26
N PHE A 174 13.40 6.24 0.71
CA PHE A 174 13.67 6.75 -0.63
C PHE A 174 14.17 8.19 -0.59
N THR A 175 15.05 8.49 -1.54
CA THR A 175 15.60 9.82 -1.81
C THR A 175 15.22 10.23 -3.22
N VAL A 176 14.92 11.51 -3.44
CA VAL A 176 14.68 12.04 -4.80
C VAL A 176 15.91 12.79 -5.32
N THR A 177 16.56 12.21 -6.32
CA THR A 177 17.66 12.81 -7.08
C THR A 177 17.13 13.43 -8.39
N ASP A 178 17.91 14.34 -8.96
CA ASP A 178 17.60 15.06 -10.20
C ASP A 178 16.18 15.68 -10.29
N PRO A 179 15.62 16.31 -9.23
CA PRO A 179 14.33 16.98 -9.35
C PRO A 179 14.41 18.11 -10.38
N GLN A 180 13.52 18.09 -11.36
CA GLN A 180 13.35 19.18 -12.32
C GLN A 180 12.49 20.29 -11.72
N ASP A 181 12.54 21.48 -12.30
CA ASP A 181 11.67 22.60 -11.90
C ASP A 181 10.19 22.18 -12.00
N PRO A 182 9.35 22.54 -11.00
CA PRO A 182 7.91 22.29 -11.08
C PRO A 182 7.22 23.10 -12.17
N ASP A 183 6.17 22.51 -12.76
CA ASP A 183 5.26 23.26 -13.63
C ASP A 183 4.46 24.31 -12.82
N HIS A 184 3.73 25.17 -13.53
CA HIS A 184 2.96 26.27 -12.94
C HIS A 184 1.89 25.87 -11.90
N ILE A 185 1.62 24.58 -11.72
CA ILE A 185 0.70 24.02 -10.69
C ILE A 185 1.44 23.11 -9.69
N GLY A 186 2.77 23.15 -9.67
CA GLY A 186 3.64 22.48 -8.70
C GLY A 186 3.98 21.03 -9.03
N ILE A 187 3.59 20.50 -10.19
CA ILE A 187 3.93 19.13 -10.59
C ILE A 187 5.35 19.13 -11.18
N TYR A 188 6.26 18.37 -10.57
CA TYR A 188 7.60 18.15 -11.11
C TYR A 188 7.85 16.67 -11.41
N HIS A 189 9.04 16.37 -11.92
CA HIS A 189 9.52 15.01 -12.06
C HIS A 189 10.99 14.88 -11.61
N GLY A 190 11.40 13.67 -11.26
CA GLY A 190 12.76 13.37 -10.82
C GLY A 190 13.05 11.87 -10.82
N THR A 191 14.20 11.50 -10.26
CA THR A 191 14.64 10.12 -10.05
C THR A 191 14.40 9.73 -8.60
N VAL A 192 13.70 8.63 -8.35
CA VAL A 192 13.65 8.03 -7.00
C VAL A 192 14.80 7.05 -6.87
N GLU A 193 15.57 7.14 -5.79
CA GLU A 193 16.65 6.21 -5.43
C GLU A 193 16.38 5.54 -4.07
N GLY A 194 16.91 4.33 -3.90
CA GLY A 194 16.80 3.55 -2.67
C GLY A 194 17.30 2.13 -2.85
N HIS A 195 16.76 1.19 -2.08
CA HIS A 195 17.22 -0.20 -2.08
C HIS A 195 16.10 -1.19 -2.43
N THR A 196 16.45 -2.29 -3.11
CA THR A 196 15.59 -3.47 -3.29
C THR A 196 15.41 -4.24 -1.98
N ALA A 197 14.47 -5.18 -1.95
CA ALA A 197 14.16 -5.99 -0.76
C ALA A 197 15.32 -6.91 -0.30
N ASN A 198 16.36 -7.07 -1.13
CA ASN A 198 17.61 -7.74 -0.83
C ASN A 198 18.81 -6.77 -0.73
N GLY A 199 18.56 -5.51 -0.38
CA GLY A 199 19.58 -4.52 -0.01
C GLY A 199 20.43 -3.99 -1.17
N LYS A 200 20.05 -4.18 -2.44
CA LYS A 200 20.81 -3.65 -3.58
C LYS A 200 20.34 -2.24 -3.95
N PRO A 201 21.24 -1.28 -4.18
CA PRO A 201 20.87 0.04 -4.70
C PRO A 201 20.09 -0.06 -6.02
N THR A 202 19.06 0.76 -6.17
CA THR A 202 18.19 0.79 -7.35
C THR A 202 17.54 2.17 -7.52
N ARG A 203 17.12 2.49 -8.75
CA ARG A 203 16.51 3.78 -9.07
C ARG A 203 15.39 3.70 -10.10
N LYS A 204 14.46 4.66 -10.03
CA LYS A 204 13.27 4.82 -10.87
C LYS A 204 13.25 6.26 -11.42
N THR A 205 13.83 6.44 -12.60
CA THR A 205 13.84 7.72 -13.33
C THR A 205 12.45 8.12 -13.82
N PHE A 206 12.26 9.41 -14.12
CA PHE A 206 10.99 9.99 -14.62
C PHE A 206 9.77 9.69 -13.72
N THR A 207 9.95 9.71 -12.41
CA THR A 207 8.84 9.72 -11.45
C THR A 207 8.23 11.12 -11.39
N THR A 208 6.91 11.23 -11.55
CA THR A 208 6.17 12.48 -11.36
C THR A 208 5.66 12.62 -9.93
N PHE A 209 5.63 13.83 -9.39
CA PHE A 209 5.29 14.08 -7.98
C PHE A 209 4.14 15.08 -7.84
N PHE A 210 3.30 14.88 -6.82
CA PHE A 210 2.34 15.90 -6.37
C PHE A 210 3.12 17.08 -5.78
N PRO A 211 2.54 18.31 -5.78
CA PRO A 211 3.23 19.48 -5.26
C PRO A 211 3.72 19.26 -3.83
N ASP A 212 5.00 19.53 -3.58
CA ASP A 212 5.61 19.35 -2.25
C ASP A 212 4.94 20.21 -1.17
N SER A 213 4.26 21.29 -1.55
CA SER A 213 3.47 22.14 -0.66
C SER A 213 2.14 21.52 -0.22
N TRP A 214 1.72 20.38 -0.78
CA TRP A 214 0.45 19.75 -0.41
C TRP A 214 0.59 18.88 0.84
N PRO A 215 -0.34 18.97 1.81
CA PRO A 215 -0.47 17.96 2.86
C PRO A 215 -1.05 16.65 2.28
N ARG A 216 -0.81 15.52 2.97
CA ARG A 216 -1.25 14.18 2.49
C ARG A 216 -2.76 14.11 2.20
N ASN A 217 -3.58 14.80 2.99
CA ASN A 217 -5.03 14.83 2.82
C ASN A 217 -5.47 15.59 1.55
N GLU A 218 -4.69 16.56 1.06
CA GLU A 218 -4.98 17.23 -0.22
C GLU A 218 -4.64 16.33 -1.41
N VAL A 219 -3.56 15.54 -1.32
CA VAL A 219 -3.27 14.46 -2.29
C VAL A 219 -4.41 13.42 -2.31
N ARG A 220 -4.92 13.01 -1.13
CA ARG A 220 -6.10 12.13 -1.03
C ARG A 220 -7.34 12.76 -1.69
N ARG A 221 -7.63 14.03 -1.38
CA ARG A 221 -8.76 14.80 -1.93
C ARG A 221 -8.69 14.90 -3.44
N ALA A 222 -7.50 15.19 -3.99
CA ALA A 222 -7.26 15.28 -5.43
C ALA A 222 -7.48 13.95 -6.15
N ILE A 223 -6.96 12.85 -5.59
CA ILE A 223 -7.15 11.50 -6.15
C ILE A 223 -8.62 11.10 -6.10
N ARG A 224 -9.31 11.33 -4.97
CA ARG A 224 -10.75 11.06 -4.85
C ARG A 224 -11.58 11.85 -5.86
N ALA A 225 -11.37 13.17 -5.97
CA ALA A 225 -12.10 14.01 -6.89
C ALA A 225 -11.85 13.62 -8.37
N ALA A 226 -10.58 13.40 -8.73
CA ALA A 226 -10.22 12.95 -10.08
C ALA A 226 -10.74 11.54 -10.40
N PHE A 227 -10.88 10.66 -9.40
CA PHE A 227 -11.43 9.32 -9.58
C PHE A 227 -12.97 9.30 -9.67
N THR A 228 -13.66 10.21 -8.97
CA THR A 228 -15.10 10.45 -9.15
C THR A 228 -15.38 10.99 -10.56
N ALA A 229 -14.56 11.92 -11.04
CA ALA A 229 -14.64 12.50 -12.39
C ALA A 229 -13.79 11.74 -13.44
N ARG A 230 -13.59 10.43 -13.26
CA ARG A 230 -12.68 9.64 -14.10
C ARG A 230 -13.21 9.39 -15.51
N GLN A 231 -12.27 9.25 -16.44
CA GLN A 231 -12.47 8.79 -17.81
C GLN A 231 -11.35 7.80 -18.21
N PRO A 232 -11.51 7.01 -19.29
CA PRO A 232 -10.45 6.15 -19.80
C PRO A 232 -9.20 6.96 -20.17
N ALA A 233 -8.02 6.49 -19.76
CA ALA A 233 -6.75 7.09 -20.16
C ALA A 233 -6.31 6.55 -21.53
N HIS A 234 -5.75 7.44 -22.33
CA HIS A 234 -5.23 7.12 -23.66
C HIS A 234 -3.70 7.31 -23.72
N ASP A 235 -3.03 6.62 -24.64
CA ASP A 235 -1.60 6.80 -24.91
C ASP A 235 -1.33 8.03 -25.81
N ARG A 236 -0.05 8.29 -26.14
CA ARG A 236 0.36 9.40 -27.02
C ARG A 236 -0.11 9.26 -28.48
N ARG A 237 -0.74 8.13 -28.86
CA ARG A 237 -1.29 7.85 -30.19
C ARG A 237 -2.82 7.84 -30.19
N GLY A 238 -3.47 8.06 -29.04
CA GLY A 238 -4.92 7.98 -28.91
C GLY A 238 -5.47 6.56 -28.70
N ASN A 239 -4.64 5.57 -28.40
CA ASN A 239 -5.11 4.23 -28.04
C ASN A 239 -5.58 4.21 -26.57
N LEU A 240 -6.68 3.53 -26.28
CA LEU A 240 -7.08 3.20 -24.90
C LEU A 240 -5.97 2.37 -24.21
N VAL A 241 -5.63 2.72 -22.97
CA VAL A 241 -4.70 1.95 -22.14
C VAL A 241 -5.50 1.12 -21.13
N PRO A 242 -5.50 -0.23 -21.21
CA PRO A 242 -6.31 -1.08 -20.34
C PRO A 242 -6.09 -0.83 -18.85
N LEU A 243 -7.18 -0.85 -18.08
CA LEU A 243 -7.26 -0.54 -16.63
C LEU A 243 -6.76 0.86 -16.23
N LYS A 244 -6.32 1.70 -17.17
CA LYS A 244 -5.78 3.01 -16.87
C LYS A 244 -6.87 4.08 -16.92
N TRP A 245 -6.98 4.86 -15.86
CA TRP A 245 -7.93 5.95 -15.72
C TRP A 245 -7.21 7.30 -15.63
N GLN A 246 -7.95 8.37 -15.94
CA GLN A 246 -7.50 9.75 -15.72
C GLN A 246 -8.65 10.63 -15.27
N GLY A 247 -8.33 11.69 -14.52
CA GLY A 247 -9.26 12.74 -14.13
C GLY A 247 -8.49 14.02 -13.80
N THR A 248 -9.19 15.05 -13.31
CA THR A 248 -8.59 16.36 -13.01
C THR A 248 -9.08 16.90 -11.67
N TYR A 249 -8.18 17.52 -10.92
CA TYR A 249 -8.49 18.28 -9.70
C TYR A 249 -7.61 19.53 -9.64
N CYS A 250 -8.21 20.72 -9.46
CA CYS A 250 -7.51 22.01 -9.42
C CYS A 250 -6.46 22.20 -10.53
N GLY A 251 -6.79 21.82 -11.77
CA GLY A 251 -5.89 21.87 -12.93
C GLY A 251 -4.93 20.66 -13.04
N ILE A 252 -4.55 20.03 -11.92
CA ILE A 252 -3.73 18.82 -11.92
C ILE A 252 -4.50 17.66 -12.55
N ARG A 253 -3.99 17.14 -13.67
CA ARG A 253 -4.43 15.87 -14.23
C ARG A 253 -3.83 14.71 -13.44
N VAL A 254 -4.67 13.94 -12.78
CA VAL A 254 -4.29 12.70 -12.10
C VAL A 254 -4.50 11.52 -13.06
N GLN A 255 -3.55 10.60 -13.08
CA GLN A 255 -3.68 9.30 -13.75
C GLN A 255 -3.44 8.16 -12.76
N GLY A 256 -4.00 7.00 -13.06
CA GLY A 256 -3.79 5.82 -12.23
C GLY A 256 -4.18 4.54 -12.96
N PHE A 257 -4.05 3.42 -12.26
CA PHE A 257 -4.50 2.11 -12.73
C PHE A 257 -5.45 1.48 -11.73
N LEU A 258 -6.43 0.74 -12.24
CA LEU A 258 -7.30 -0.17 -11.49
C LEU A 258 -6.60 -1.50 -11.22
N ARG A 259 -7.15 -2.29 -10.30
CA ARG A 259 -6.82 -3.70 -10.10
C ARG A 259 -7.23 -4.54 -11.33
N PRO A 260 -6.54 -5.66 -11.62
CA PRO A 260 -6.93 -6.55 -12.71
C PRO A 260 -8.31 -7.16 -12.47
N GLY A 261 -9.20 -7.07 -13.45
CA GLY A 261 -10.58 -7.58 -13.38
C GLY A 261 -11.65 -6.49 -13.24
N THR A 262 -11.30 -5.32 -12.69
CA THR A 262 -12.25 -4.22 -12.50
C THR A 262 -12.67 -3.57 -13.84
N ASP A 263 -13.98 -3.39 -14.04
CA ASP A 263 -14.53 -2.47 -15.06
C ASP A 263 -14.50 -1.01 -14.55
N LEU A 264 -13.95 -0.11 -15.36
CA LEU A 264 -13.88 1.33 -15.06
C LEU A 264 -15.26 1.96 -14.79
N ALA A 265 -16.33 1.45 -15.41
CA ALA A 265 -17.67 1.98 -15.23
C ALA A 265 -18.21 1.74 -13.81
N THR A 266 -17.94 0.57 -13.22
CA THR A 266 -18.41 0.19 -11.87
C THR A 266 -17.37 0.43 -10.77
N ALA A 267 -16.10 0.66 -11.14
CA ALA A 267 -14.98 0.80 -10.21
C ALA A 267 -15.23 1.75 -9.03
N THR A 268 -14.79 1.32 -7.85
CA THR A 268 -14.78 2.03 -6.58
C THR A 268 -13.38 2.55 -6.24
N LEU A 269 -13.23 3.28 -5.14
CA LEU A 269 -11.89 3.62 -4.62
C LEU A 269 -11.12 2.36 -4.22
N ASP A 270 -11.82 1.31 -3.76
CA ASP A 270 -11.25 0.01 -3.39
C ASP A 270 -10.85 -0.84 -4.61
N ASP A 271 -10.95 -0.31 -5.83
CA ASP A 271 -10.37 -0.85 -7.06
C ASP A 271 -9.08 -0.13 -7.51
N LEU A 272 -8.70 0.99 -6.87
CA LEU A 272 -7.46 1.71 -7.20
C LEU A 272 -6.23 0.86 -6.87
N ALA A 273 -5.39 0.57 -7.86
CA ALA A 273 -4.07 -0.03 -7.66
C ALA A 273 -2.95 1.02 -7.57
N THR A 274 -3.07 2.15 -8.28
CA THR A 274 -2.11 3.27 -8.25
C THR A 274 -2.77 4.60 -8.62
N ALA A 275 -2.17 5.70 -8.17
CA ALA A 275 -2.43 7.05 -8.67
C ALA A 275 -1.13 7.88 -8.69
N TYR A 276 -1.02 8.84 -9.60
CA TYR A 276 0.09 9.78 -9.75
C TYR A 276 -0.37 11.01 -10.56
N PRO A 277 0.23 12.20 -10.36
CA PRO A 277 -0.06 13.35 -11.20
C PRO A 277 0.68 13.22 -12.53
N VAL A 278 0.13 13.86 -13.55
CA VAL A 278 0.77 14.02 -14.86
C VAL A 278 1.01 15.49 -15.07
N PRO A 279 2.27 15.93 -15.27
CA PRO A 279 2.57 17.31 -15.61
C PRO A 279 1.65 17.85 -16.70
N THR A 280 1.38 19.15 -16.62
CA THR A 280 0.85 19.88 -17.75
C THR A 280 1.80 19.63 -18.93
N PRO A 281 1.32 19.27 -20.14
CA PRO A 281 2.20 19.30 -21.28
C PRO A 281 2.62 20.76 -21.44
N GLU A 282 3.91 21.05 -21.22
CA GLU A 282 4.45 22.40 -21.44
C GLU A 282 3.96 22.88 -22.80
N THR A 283 3.29 24.04 -22.80
CA THR A 283 3.17 24.84 -24.01
C THR A 283 4.57 25.34 -24.32
N ARG A 284 5.36 24.48 -24.99
CA ARG A 284 6.61 24.86 -25.63
C ARG A 284 6.25 25.92 -26.65
N THR A 285 6.40 27.18 -26.24
CA THR A 285 6.36 28.33 -27.13
C THR A 285 7.38 28.05 -28.25
N PRO A 286 6.95 28.02 -29.52
CA PRO A 286 7.80 27.63 -30.63
C PRO A 286 8.89 28.66 -30.94
#